data_AF-A0A6J1QI51-F1
#
_entry.id   AF-A0A6J1QI51-F1
#
_cell.length_a   1.000
_cell.length_b   1.000
_cell.length_c   1.000
_cell.angle_alpha   90.00
_cell.angle_beta   90.00
_cell.angle_gamma   90.00
#
_symmetry.space_group_name_H-M   'P 1'
#
loop_
_entity.id
_entity.type
_entity.pdbx_description
1 polymer ?
#
loop_
_entity_poly.entity_id
_entity_poly.type
_entity_poly.pdbx_seq_one_letter_code
_entity_poly.pdbx_strand_id
1 'polypeptide(L)'
;MSALLQRIYDAGPELDIHEFHQNKSVSSYAVIIAVGSLLEIKLDARINIFAERNLIFSEGSSRFVKNILKLRRSAQKLLNAAESLCGPYLWGRILTRFFAISLIKFIHITNFAFVNNQFLSFVYSNYYFFYYTFKIVSLGIYDICVLPPSIAHFEIECPCVTFISPTLLGGDDCYMSPLARNISQSWAGNLVTCSNYEHLWLNKSLSIFTYRKIGCIMYLNYEEMNEFFQREDLRNLSMQIKNFENRGLLKCLIPNLTGMSPHKATKYVPYEWGCKLLHHLESILGGSAEFEKFLKYYFRSFAYRSINTIDWINCLYQYFPHKKRILDCVEWYLWLFNITSPFIVPRESILEIHCFRLALDWEPENSDIIVNNRNFQLIANEFCDVERIIFLIYHTFKTNLTKEELRSMTPIFAFNIRNVEIRLNDRRQHRFIVMHDDNFCWRIKK
;
A
#
# COMPACT_ATOMS: atom_id res chain seq x y z
N MET A 1 11.11 -10.43 9.28
CA MET A 1 11.38 -11.52 8.33
C MET A 1 11.46 -10.95 6.90
N SER A 2 12.10 -9.81 6.57
CA SER A 2 13.54 -9.49 6.75
C SER A 2 13.96 -9.77 8.14
N ALA A 3 14.35 -11.02 8.34
CA ALA A 3 15.05 -11.35 9.53
C ALA A 3 16.47 -10.94 9.20
N LEU A 4 17.02 -10.15 10.10
CA LEU A 4 18.38 -9.65 9.98
C LEU A 4 19.25 -10.87 9.70
N LEU A 5 19.86 -10.95 8.52
CA LEU A 5 20.93 -11.91 8.29
C LEU A 5 22.02 -11.51 9.26
N GLN A 6 22.03 -12.13 10.43
CA GLN A 6 22.97 -11.76 11.48
C GLN A 6 24.32 -12.37 11.15
N ARG A 7 24.31 -13.63 10.76
CA ARG A 7 25.48 -14.44 10.49
C ARG A 7 25.16 -15.46 9.40
N ILE A 8 26.15 -15.70 8.56
CA ILE A 8 26.25 -16.88 7.72
C ILE A 8 27.36 -17.71 8.33
N TYR A 9 27.07 -18.98 8.62
CA TYR A 9 28.09 -19.93 9.01
C TYR A 9 28.24 -20.96 7.91
N ASP A 10 29.47 -21.14 7.44
CA ASP A 10 29.82 -22.22 6.53
C ASP A 10 29.79 -23.53 7.35
N ALA A 11 28.71 -24.31 7.22
CA ALA A 11 28.55 -25.56 7.95
C ALA A 11 29.17 -26.76 7.22
N GLY A 12 29.88 -26.52 6.12
CA GLY A 12 30.54 -27.52 5.29
C GLY A 12 30.62 -27.07 3.82
N PRO A 13 31.07 -27.95 2.90
CA PRO A 13 31.23 -27.62 1.49
C PRO A 13 29.90 -27.45 0.71
N GLU A 14 28.76 -27.81 1.31
CA GLU A 14 27.46 -27.89 0.62
C GLU A 14 26.33 -27.07 1.28
N LEU A 15 26.52 -26.54 2.50
CA LEU A 15 25.43 -25.93 3.27
C LEU A 15 25.88 -24.68 4.05
N ASP A 16 25.18 -23.58 3.78
CA ASP A 16 25.26 -22.33 4.54
C ASP A 16 24.14 -22.28 5.59
N ILE A 17 24.46 -21.90 6.83
CA ILE A 17 23.47 -21.65 7.88
C ILE A 17 23.20 -20.15 7.97
N HIS A 18 21.94 -19.76 7.74
CA HIS A 18 21.48 -18.38 7.85
C HIS A 18 20.69 -18.16 9.15
N GLU A 19 21.19 -17.28 10.01
CA GLU A 19 20.50 -16.92 11.26
C GLU A 19 19.70 -15.63 11.15
N PHE A 20 18.53 -15.66 11.79
CA PHE A 20 17.44 -14.72 11.58
C PHE A 20 16.79 -14.37 12.92
N HIS A 21 16.67 -13.08 13.23
CA HIS A 21 16.08 -12.61 14.48
C HIS A 21 14.98 -11.54 14.26
N GLN A 22 13.86 -11.68 14.97
CA GLN A 22 12.73 -10.75 14.98
C GLN A 22 12.36 -10.43 16.44
N ASN A 23 12.82 -9.28 16.93
CA ASN A 23 12.66 -8.88 18.33
C ASN A 23 11.27 -8.31 18.62
N LYS A 24 10.55 -7.88 17.58
CA LYS A 24 9.20 -7.31 17.69
C LYS A 24 8.19 -8.43 17.54
N SER A 25 7.19 -8.48 18.41
CA SER A 25 6.14 -9.49 18.30
C SER A 25 5.41 -9.36 16.97
N VAL A 26 5.15 -10.51 16.36
CA VAL A 26 4.45 -10.65 15.09
C VAL A 26 3.52 -11.85 15.19
N SER A 27 2.41 -11.80 14.47
CA SER A 27 1.51 -12.95 14.38
C SER A 27 2.16 -14.10 13.59
N SER A 28 1.78 -15.34 13.89
CA SER A 28 2.39 -16.53 13.27
C SER A 28 2.21 -16.60 11.75
N TYR A 29 1.11 -16.05 11.20
CA TYR A 29 0.90 -15.99 9.75
C TYR A 29 1.89 -15.07 9.03
N ALA A 30 2.56 -14.17 9.76
CA ALA A 30 3.55 -13.24 9.22
C ALA A 30 4.97 -13.86 9.19
N VAL A 31 5.10 -15.14 9.57
CA VAL A 31 6.34 -15.91 9.52
C VAL A 31 6.51 -16.50 8.12
N ILE A 32 7.44 -15.95 7.34
CA ILE A 32 7.65 -16.31 5.93
C ILE A 32 9.13 -16.59 5.69
N ILE A 33 9.41 -17.65 4.95
CA ILE A 33 10.74 -18.07 4.54
C ILE A 33 10.76 -18.16 3.03
N ALA A 34 11.72 -17.48 2.41
CA ALA A 34 12.02 -17.59 0.98
C ALA A 34 13.50 -17.96 0.83
N VAL A 35 13.78 -19.06 0.13
CA VAL A 35 15.14 -19.58 -0.10
C VAL A 35 15.33 -19.73 -1.60
N GLY A 36 16.44 -19.18 -2.11
CA GLY A 36 16.75 -19.21 -3.54
C GLY A 36 18.04 -18.44 -3.85
N SER A 37 18.39 -18.34 -5.13
CA SER A 37 19.55 -17.58 -5.61
C SER A 37 19.25 -16.06 -5.64
N LEU A 38 19.04 -15.49 -4.47
CA LEU A 38 18.67 -14.09 -4.28
C LEU A 38 19.92 -13.21 -4.19
N LEU A 39 19.92 -12.10 -4.93
CA LEU A 39 20.90 -11.03 -4.78
C LEU A 39 20.29 -9.85 -4.03
N GLU A 40 21.05 -9.31 -3.09
CA GLU A 40 20.72 -8.07 -2.40
C GLU A 40 21.25 -6.87 -3.20
N ILE A 41 20.34 -5.98 -3.56
CA ILE A 41 20.63 -4.68 -4.19
C ILE A 41 20.37 -3.61 -3.14
N LYS A 42 21.44 -3.11 -2.54
CA LYS A 42 21.37 -2.01 -1.56
C LYS A 42 21.15 -0.70 -2.30
N LEU A 43 19.96 -0.13 -2.15
CA LEU A 43 19.63 1.15 -2.77
C LEU A 43 19.89 2.29 -1.79
N ASP A 44 19.39 2.20 -0.57
CA ASP A 44 19.60 3.21 0.47
C ASP A 44 19.74 2.59 1.87
N ALA A 45 20.01 3.42 2.87
CA ALA A 45 20.03 3.05 4.28
C ALA A 45 18.70 2.46 4.79
N ARG A 46 17.57 2.73 4.11
CA ARG A 46 16.23 2.25 4.51
C ARG A 46 15.61 1.20 3.60
N ILE A 47 15.99 1.12 2.31
CA ILE A 47 15.30 0.27 1.33
C ILE A 47 16.32 -0.56 0.56
N ASN A 48 16.20 -1.89 0.65
CA ASN A 48 16.95 -2.85 -0.14
C ASN A 48 16.00 -3.66 -1.02
N ILE A 49 16.51 -4.15 -2.15
CA ILE A 49 15.75 -5.03 -3.04
C ILE A 49 16.44 -6.39 -3.15
N PHE A 50 15.67 -7.45 -2.95
CA PHE A 50 16.07 -8.83 -3.16
C PHE A 50 15.41 -9.35 -4.43
N ALA A 51 16.20 -9.93 -5.34
CA ALA A 51 15.67 -10.54 -6.57
C ALA A 51 16.60 -11.65 -7.05
N GLU A 52 16.07 -12.59 -7.84
CA GLU A 52 16.91 -13.61 -8.46
C GLU A 52 17.91 -13.01 -9.45
N ARG A 53 19.10 -13.62 -9.52
CA ARG A 53 20.16 -13.23 -10.46
C ARG A 53 19.64 -13.12 -11.89
N ASN A 54 18.81 -14.06 -12.34
CA ASN A 54 18.28 -14.06 -13.70
C ASN A 54 17.35 -12.88 -13.97
N LEU A 55 16.59 -12.40 -12.98
CA LEU A 55 15.76 -11.20 -13.14
C LEU A 55 16.63 -9.94 -13.29
N ILE A 56 17.80 -9.93 -12.66
CA ILE A 56 18.73 -8.78 -12.67
C ILE A 56 19.56 -8.74 -13.96
N PHE A 57 20.03 -9.90 -14.43
CA PHE A 57 21.01 -10.02 -15.51
C PHE A 57 20.43 -10.51 -16.86
N SER A 58 19.12 -10.81 -16.95
CA SER A 58 18.49 -11.08 -18.25
C SER A 58 18.69 -9.93 -19.25
N GLU A 59 18.69 -10.22 -20.56
CA GLU A 59 18.92 -9.26 -21.65
C GLU A 59 18.12 -7.95 -21.44
N GLY A 60 18.82 -6.88 -21.02
CA GLY A 60 18.20 -5.60 -20.66
C GLY A 60 18.66 -4.99 -19.32
N SER A 61 19.89 -5.25 -18.86
CA SER A 61 20.45 -4.76 -17.58
C SER A 61 20.21 -3.26 -17.31
N SER A 62 20.37 -2.39 -18.31
CA SER A 62 20.09 -0.95 -18.20
C SER A 62 18.61 -0.65 -17.87
N ARG A 63 17.68 -1.42 -18.43
CA ARG A 63 16.24 -1.25 -18.22
C ARG A 63 15.82 -1.72 -16.82
N PHE A 64 16.37 -2.85 -16.37
CA PHE A 64 16.11 -3.35 -15.02
C PHE A 64 16.62 -2.37 -13.95
N VAL A 65 17.82 -1.81 -14.13
CA VAL A 65 18.37 -0.78 -13.24
C VAL A 65 17.49 0.47 -13.19
N LYS A 66 17.02 0.97 -14.34
CA LYS A 66 16.07 2.11 -14.38
C LYS A 66 14.79 1.82 -13.61
N ASN A 67 14.21 0.64 -13.80
CA ASN A 67 12.98 0.22 -13.13
C ASN A 67 13.16 0.10 -11.61
N ILE A 68 14.27 -0.45 -11.15
CA ILE A 68 14.63 -0.52 -9.73
C ILE A 68 14.77 0.87 -9.11
N LEU A 69 15.45 1.79 -9.80
CA LEU A 69 15.62 3.16 -9.31
C LEU A 69 14.28 3.90 -9.23
N LYS A 70 13.37 3.66 -10.19
CA LYS A 70 12.00 4.19 -10.15
C LYS A 70 11.24 3.60 -8.95
N LEU A 71 11.21 2.26 -8.83
CA LEU A 71 10.57 1.56 -7.72
C LEU A 71 11.05 2.09 -6.36
N ARG A 72 12.36 2.31 -6.20
CA ARG A 72 12.92 2.91 -4.99
C ARG A 72 12.34 4.29 -4.69
N ARG A 73 12.34 5.19 -5.67
CA ARG A 73 11.80 6.56 -5.48
C ARG A 73 10.33 6.51 -5.08
N SER A 74 9.55 5.65 -5.73
CA SER A 74 8.12 5.50 -5.47
C SER A 74 7.87 4.86 -4.10
N ALA A 75 8.61 3.80 -3.74
CA ALA A 75 8.56 3.18 -2.41
C ALA A 75 8.90 4.18 -1.31
N GLN A 76 9.91 5.04 -1.51
CA GLN A 76 10.28 6.06 -0.52
C GLN A 76 9.17 7.11 -0.35
N LYS A 77 8.58 7.60 -1.46
CA LYS A 77 7.45 8.53 -1.41
C LYS A 77 6.25 7.93 -0.70
N LEU A 78 5.88 6.69 -1.06
CA LEU A 78 4.80 5.94 -0.44
C LEU A 78 5.04 5.75 1.06
N LEU A 79 6.25 5.35 1.46
CA LEU A 79 6.60 5.13 2.86
C LEU A 79 6.54 6.45 3.65
N ASN A 80 7.04 7.55 3.08
CA ASN A 80 6.95 8.86 3.73
C ASN A 80 5.49 9.33 3.90
N ALA A 81 4.65 9.11 2.89
CA ALA A 81 3.22 9.41 2.97
C ALA A 81 2.52 8.54 4.03
N ALA A 82 2.86 7.25 4.09
CA ALA A 82 2.36 6.34 5.12
C ALA A 82 2.82 6.77 6.53
N GLU A 83 4.07 7.16 6.71
CA GLU A 83 4.59 7.67 7.98
C GLU A 83 3.88 8.97 8.41
N SER A 84 3.58 9.83 7.44
CA SER A 84 2.81 11.07 7.67
C SER A 84 1.39 10.78 8.12
N LEU A 85 0.75 9.70 7.65
CA LEU A 85 -0.63 9.33 8.00
C LEU A 85 -0.73 8.50 9.28
N CYS A 86 0.12 7.47 9.41
CA CYS A 86 -0.01 6.43 10.42
C CYS A 86 0.96 6.58 11.60
N GLY A 87 1.93 7.50 11.49
CA GLY A 87 3.01 7.66 12.46
C GLY A 87 4.28 6.91 12.04
N PRO A 88 5.34 6.95 12.85
CA PRO A 88 6.67 6.46 12.46
C PRO A 88 6.64 4.98 12.04
N TYR A 89 7.45 4.60 11.05
CA TYR A 89 7.61 3.20 10.66
C TYR A 89 8.40 2.45 11.73
N LEU A 90 7.71 1.60 12.49
CA LEU A 90 8.29 0.90 13.64
C LEU A 90 8.84 -0.49 13.29
N TRP A 91 9.20 -0.78 12.05
CA TRP A 91 9.86 -2.05 11.70
C TRP A 91 11.29 -1.82 11.25
N GLY A 92 12.20 -2.75 11.51
CA GLY A 92 13.60 -2.68 11.07
C GLY A 92 14.64 -2.63 12.19
N ARG A 93 15.86 -2.22 11.84
CA ARG A 93 17.05 -2.25 12.72
C ARG A 93 17.03 -1.12 13.74
N ILE A 94 17.46 -1.42 14.97
CA ILE A 94 18.06 -0.39 15.82
C ILE A 94 19.46 -0.16 15.25
N LEU A 95 19.61 0.82 14.37
CA LEU A 95 20.93 1.36 14.05
C LEU A 95 21.27 2.35 15.15
N THR A 96 22.08 1.94 16.13
CA THR A 96 22.72 2.88 17.05
C THR A 96 23.67 3.75 16.24
N ARG A 97 23.21 4.93 15.81
CA ARG A 97 24.09 5.98 15.27
C ARG A 97 24.56 6.86 16.43
N PHE A 98 25.87 6.87 16.66
CA PHE A 98 26.52 7.73 17.63
C PHE A 98 26.54 9.16 17.07
N PHE A 99 25.83 10.09 17.71
CA PHE A 99 26.04 11.52 17.49
C PHE A 99 26.89 12.05 18.65
N ALA A 100 28.12 12.49 18.35
CA ALA A 100 28.88 13.31 19.27
C ALA A 100 28.37 14.75 19.14
N ILE A 101 27.77 15.30 20.19
CA ILE A 101 27.44 16.73 20.25
C ILE A 101 28.53 17.42 21.09
N SER A 102 28.92 18.59 20.58
CA SER A 102 30.07 19.45 20.90
C SER A 102 30.51 19.61 22.37
N LEU A 103 31.83 19.81 22.52
CA LEU A 103 32.50 20.34 23.71
C LEU A 103 31.76 21.58 24.28
N ILE A 104 31.32 21.54 25.53
CA ILE A 104 30.93 22.74 26.27
C ILE A 104 32.05 23.05 27.26
N LYS A 105 32.68 24.22 27.12
CA LYS A 105 33.71 24.70 28.03
C LYS A 105 33.03 25.45 29.18
N PHE A 106 33.02 24.88 30.38
CA PHE A 106 32.60 25.61 31.58
C PHE A 106 33.84 26.25 32.23
N ILE A 107 33.79 27.58 32.43
CA ILE A 107 34.79 28.29 33.24
C ILE A 107 34.23 28.32 34.67
N HIS A 108 34.83 27.52 35.56
CA HIS A 108 34.50 27.59 36.98
C HIS A 108 35.31 28.74 37.60
N ILE A 109 34.65 29.87 37.92
CA ILE A 109 35.27 30.93 38.70
C ILE A 109 35.10 30.56 40.18
N THR A 110 36.21 30.30 40.89
CA THR A 110 36.17 30.15 42.35
C THR A 110 37.05 31.23 42.99
N ASN A 111 36.44 31.92 43.95
CA ASN A 111 36.97 32.91 44.90
C ASN A 111 37.30 34.33 44.37
N PHE A 112 36.49 35.29 44.84
CA PHE A 112 36.83 36.71 44.91
C PHE A 112 37.50 36.98 46.26
N ALA A 113 38.74 37.49 46.24
CA ALA A 113 39.39 38.08 47.41
C ALA A 113 39.60 39.58 47.17
N PHE A 114 39.06 40.40 48.07
CA PHE A 114 39.16 41.85 48.05
C PHE A 114 40.34 42.32 48.90
N VAL A 115 41.35 42.94 48.29
CA VAL A 115 42.36 43.73 49.02
C VAL A 115 42.78 44.93 48.16
N ASN A 116 42.54 46.15 48.66
CA ASN A 116 43.06 47.44 48.20
C ASN A 116 42.90 47.79 46.70
N ASN A 117 41.65 47.83 46.21
CA ASN A 117 41.19 48.63 45.04
C ASN A 117 42.01 48.55 43.72
N GLN A 118 42.76 47.49 43.47
CA GLN A 118 43.38 47.21 42.17
C GLN A 118 43.18 45.74 41.77
N PHE A 119 42.68 45.50 40.55
CA PHE A 119 42.45 44.16 40.00
C PHE A 119 43.78 43.49 39.63
N LEU A 120 44.12 42.38 40.28
CA LEU A 120 45.17 41.46 39.83
C LEU A 120 44.52 40.11 39.49
N SER A 121 44.67 39.70 38.23
CA SER A 121 44.20 38.42 37.69
C SER A 121 45.24 37.30 37.91
N PHE A 122 44.94 36.08 37.41
CA PHE A 122 45.72 34.81 37.37
C PHE A 122 45.21 33.76 38.39
N VAL A 123 44.91 32.49 38.07
CA VAL A 123 45.22 31.55 36.95
C VAL A 123 44.00 30.66 36.64
N TYR A 124 43.88 30.20 35.38
CA TYR A 124 42.83 29.31 34.85
C TYR A 124 43.01 27.83 35.24
N SER A 125 41.92 27.15 35.62
CA SER A 125 41.80 25.69 35.49
C SER A 125 40.63 25.36 34.56
N ASN A 126 40.92 24.74 33.42
CA ASN A 126 39.92 24.30 32.45
C ASN A 126 39.58 22.82 32.73
N TYR A 127 38.34 22.53 33.14
CA TYR A 127 37.82 21.17 33.14
C TYR A 127 36.93 20.95 31.92
N TYR A 128 37.23 19.90 31.15
CA TYR A 128 36.42 19.44 30.03
C TYR A 128 35.57 18.26 30.49
N PHE A 129 34.25 18.44 30.55
CA PHE A 129 33.31 17.34 30.76
C PHE A 129 32.70 16.92 29.42
N PHE A 130 32.83 15.64 29.08
CA PHE A 130 32.18 15.03 27.91
C PHE A 130 30.79 14.53 28.31
N TYR A 131 29.73 15.14 27.80
CA TYR A 131 28.39 14.58 27.86
C TYR A 131 28.03 13.94 26.51
N TYR A 132 27.82 12.63 26.50
CA TYR A 132 27.27 11.92 25.35
C TYR A 132 25.74 11.88 25.48
N THR A 133 25.02 12.59 24.61
CA THR A 133 23.58 12.43 24.49
C THR A 133 23.28 11.34 23.45
N PHE A 134 22.83 10.18 23.94
CA PHE A 134 22.45 9.06 23.08
C PHE A 134 21.09 9.33 22.44
N LYS A 135 21.07 9.69 21.16
CA LYS A 135 19.83 9.68 20.37
C LYS A 135 19.76 8.38 19.58
N ILE A 136 19.05 7.39 20.11
CA ILE A 136 18.74 6.14 19.39
C ILE A 136 17.76 6.51 18.27
N VAL A 137 18.26 6.60 17.03
CA VAL A 137 17.42 6.73 15.84
C VAL A 137 17.28 5.34 15.23
N SER A 138 16.19 4.64 15.53
CA SER A 138 15.85 3.42 14.81
C SER A 138 15.42 3.78 13.39
N LEU A 139 16.35 3.70 12.43
CA LEU A 139 16.02 3.79 11.01
C LEU A 139 15.32 2.50 10.62
N GLY A 140 14.00 2.59 10.45
CA GLY A 140 13.22 1.45 10.02
C GLY A 140 13.57 1.06 8.58
N ILE A 141 13.83 -0.25 8.39
CA ILE A 141 14.24 -0.85 7.13
C ILE A 141 13.01 -1.49 6.49
N TYR A 142 12.77 -1.11 5.24
CA TYR A 142 11.70 -1.60 4.40
C TYR A 142 12.31 -2.30 3.18
N ASP A 143 12.47 -3.61 3.27
CA ASP A 143 13.03 -4.43 2.20
C ASP A 143 11.93 -4.84 1.21
N ILE A 144 12.29 -5.01 -0.06
CA ILE A 144 11.38 -5.45 -1.11
C ILE A 144 11.95 -6.72 -1.75
N CYS A 145 11.19 -7.80 -1.80
CA CYS A 145 11.57 -9.02 -2.48
C CYS A 145 10.76 -9.18 -3.77
N VAL A 146 11.43 -9.20 -4.91
CA VAL A 146 10.81 -9.49 -6.20
C VAL A 146 10.70 -11.01 -6.36
N LEU A 147 9.47 -11.50 -6.34
CA LEU A 147 9.17 -12.93 -6.47
C LEU A 147 9.30 -13.42 -7.91
N PRO A 148 9.52 -14.71 -8.15
CA PRO A 148 9.36 -15.31 -9.48
C PRO A 148 7.91 -15.18 -10.01
N PRO A 149 7.70 -15.06 -11.34
CA PRO A 149 6.36 -14.91 -11.94
C PRO A 149 5.36 -16.01 -11.57
N SER A 150 5.84 -17.23 -11.26
CA SER A 150 5.00 -18.38 -10.89
C SER A 150 4.29 -18.20 -9.55
N ILE A 151 4.93 -17.56 -8.58
CA ILE A 151 4.41 -17.35 -7.22
C ILE A 151 3.99 -15.91 -6.94
N ALA A 152 4.17 -15.02 -7.91
CA ALA A 152 3.86 -13.60 -7.81
C ALA A 152 2.36 -13.25 -7.61
N HIS A 153 1.48 -14.25 -7.67
CA HIS A 153 0.03 -14.08 -7.43
C HIS A 153 -0.37 -14.17 -5.96
N PHE A 154 0.53 -14.61 -5.07
CA PHE A 154 0.24 -14.68 -3.64
C PHE A 154 0.33 -13.31 -2.99
N GLU A 155 -0.68 -12.95 -2.20
CA GLU A 155 -0.61 -11.84 -1.26
C GLU A 155 0.15 -12.30 -0.01
N ILE A 156 1.38 -11.83 0.14
CA ILE A 156 2.26 -12.22 1.24
C ILE A 156 2.49 -11.01 2.15
N GLU A 157 1.98 -11.10 3.37
CA GLU A 157 2.10 -10.05 4.38
C GLU A 157 3.27 -10.38 5.32
N CYS A 158 4.40 -9.68 5.18
CA CYS A 158 5.54 -9.86 6.06
C CYS A 158 6.03 -8.54 6.65
N PRO A 159 6.30 -8.47 7.96
CA PRO A 159 7.00 -7.34 8.54
C PRO A 159 8.45 -7.32 8.04
N CYS A 160 8.90 -6.11 7.72
CA CYS A 160 10.23 -5.77 7.20
C CYS A 160 10.51 -6.14 5.74
N VAL A 161 9.82 -7.12 5.13
CA VAL A 161 9.95 -7.44 3.68
C VAL A 161 8.61 -7.40 3.01
N THR A 162 8.51 -6.66 1.91
CA THR A 162 7.34 -6.72 1.04
C THR A 162 7.66 -7.55 -0.19
N PHE A 163 6.83 -8.55 -0.45
CA PHE A 163 6.94 -9.36 -1.64
C PHE A 163 6.14 -8.72 -2.78
N ILE A 164 6.76 -8.56 -3.94
CA ILE A 164 6.13 -7.99 -5.13
C ILE A 164 6.33 -8.90 -6.34
N SER A 165 5.35 -8.86 -7.24
CA SER A 165 5.48 -9.44 -8.57
C SER A 165 6.53 -8.67 -9.40
N PRO A 166 7.32 -9.34 -10.26
CA PRO A 166 8.19 -8.67 -11.24
C PRO A 166 7.42 -7.74 -12.17
N THR A 167 6.12 -7.98 -12.32
CA THR A 167 5.25 -7.19 -13.19
C THR A 167 5.04 -5.77 -12.65
N LEU A 168 5.23 -5.55 -11.34
CA LEU A 168 5.17 -4.23 -10.72
C LEU A 168 6.43 -3.40 -11.00
N LEU A 169 7.51 -4.00 -11.52
CA LEU A 169 8.72 -3.26 -11.91
C LEU A 169 8.50 -2.40 -13.16
N GLY A 170 7.42 -2.60 -13.91
CA GLY A 170 7.20 -2.00 -15.21
C GLY A 170 6.23 -0.81 -15.27
N GLY A 171 5.52 -0.50 -14.19
CA GLY A 171 4.45 0.51 -14.15
C GLY A 171 4.94 1.94 -13.88
N ASP A 172 4.00 2.89 -13.99
CA ASP A 172 4.17 4.28 -13.59
C ASP A 172 3.98 4.52 -12.08
N ASP A 173 4.52 5.64 -11.58
CA ASP A 173 4.48 5.98 -10.16
C ASP A 173 3.04 6.03 -9.61
N CYS A 174 2.07 6.32 -10.49
CA CYS A 174 0.64 6.36 -10.19
C CYS A 174 -0.01 4.97 -10.03
N TYR A 175 0.60 3.91 -10.55
CA TYR A 175 0.03 2.54 -10.58
C TYR A 175 0.54 1.64 -9.45
N MET A 176 1.27 2.20 -8.50
CA MET A 176 1.82 1.42 -7.38
C MET A 176 0.79 1.12 -6.28
N SER A 177 -0.50 0.96 -6.63
CA SER A 177 -1.57 0.62 -5.69
C SER A 177 -1.27 -0.67 -4.89
N PRO A 178 -0.66 -1.74 -5.46
CA PRO A 178 -0.35 -2.94 -4.68
C PRO A 178 0.80 -2.71 -3.69
N LEU A 179 1.81 -1.90 -4.08
CA LEU A 179 2.89 -1.54 -3.17
C LEU A 179 2.40 -0.63 -2.04
N ALA A 180 1.55 0.35 -2.37
CA ALA A 180 0.93 1.22 -1.37
C ALA A 180 0.12 0.41 -0.36
N ARG A 181 -0.65 -0.58 -0.84
CA ARG A 181 -1.42 -1.49 0.01
C ARG A 181 -0.52 -2.29 0.96
N ASN A 182 0.57 -2.86 0.44
CA ASN A 182 1.54 -3.61 1.26
C ASN A 182 2.25 -2.71 2.29
N ILE A 183 2.57 -1.47 1.92
CA ILE A 183 3.11 -0.47 2.87
C ILE A 183 2.09 -0.20 3.98
N SER A 184 0.82 0.04 3.64
CA SER A 184 -0.24 0.27 4.63
C SER A 184 -0.43 -0.91 5.59
N GLN A 185 -0.26 -2.15 5.12
CA GLN A 185 -0.33 -3.35 5.96
C GLN A 185 0.77 -3.41 7.03
N SER A 186 1.87 -2.67 6.83
CA SER A 186 2.90 -2.54 7.87
C SER A 186 2.36 -1.91 9.15
N TRP A 187 1.32 -1.08 9.07
CA TRP A 187 0.59 -0.58 10.23
C TRP A 187 -0.67 -1.42 10.50
N ALA A 188 -1.58 -1.49 9.52
CA ALA A 188 -2.84 -2.21 9.62
C ALA A 188 -2.68 -3.70 9.25
N GLY A 189 -2.36 -4.52 10.25
CA GLY A 189 -2.17 -5.95 10.10
C GLY A 189 -0.90 -6.42 10.79
N ASN A 190 0.25 -5.83 10.43
CA ASN A 190 1.53 -6.20 11.04
C ASN A 190 1.70 -5.57 12.43
N LEU A 191 1.43 -4.26 12.57
CA LEU A 191 1.70 -3.52 13.82
C LEU A 191 0.53 -3.64 14.79
N VAL A 192 -0.68 -3.44 14.27
CA VAL A 192 -1.92 -3.72 14.97
C VAL A 192 -2.61 -4.84 14.21
N THR A 193 -2.78 -5.98 14.87
CA THR A 193 -3.34 -7.18 14.23
C THR A 193 -4.76 -7.43 14.73
N CYS A 194 -5.62 -8.02 13.90
CA CYS A 194 -6.89 -8.55 14.37
C CYS A 194 -6.67 -9.75 15.31
N SER A 195 -7.47 -9.83 16.38
CA SER A 195 -7.43 -10.93 17.36
C SER A 195 -7.80 -12.29 16.76
N ASN A 196 -8.70 -12.31 15.79
CA ASN A 196 -9.09 -13.50 15.02
C ASN A 196 -9.59 -13.09 13.62
N TYR A 197 -9.91 -14.08 12.77
CA TYR A 197 -10.37 -13.86 11.40
C TYR A 197 -11.75 -13.18 11.28
N GLU A 198 -12.57 -13.17 12.33
CA GLU A 198 -13.87 -12.47 12.32
C GLU A 198 -13.64 -10.95 12.33
N HIS A 199 -12.57 -10.49 12.96
CA HIS A 199 -12.16 -9.09 13.01
C HIS A 199 -11.20 -8.69 11.88
N LEU A 200 -11.04 -9.51 10.84
CA LEU A 200 -10.06 -9.28 9.77
C LEU A 200 -10.27 -7.97 8.99
N TRP A 201 -11.47 -7.41 9.02
CA TRP A 201 -11.74 -6.08 8.46
C TRP A 201 -10.84 -5.00 9.07
N LEU A 202 -10.44 -5.12 10.35
CA LEU A 202 -9.51 -4.19 10.99
C LEU A 202 -8.14 -4.18 10.32
N ASN A 203 -7.69 -5.30 9.75
CA ASN A 203 -6.44 -5.32 9.00
C ASN A 203 -6.68 -4.79 7.59
N LYS A 204 -7.60 -5.43 6.86
CA LYS A 204 -7.76 -5.23 5.43
C LYS A 204 -8.45 -3.90 5.09
N SER A 205 -9.54 -3.54 5.76
CA SER A 205 -10.25 -2.28 5.48
C SER A 205 -9.46 -1.06 5.92
N LEU A 206 -8.75 -1.09 7.06
CA LEU A 206 -7.84 0.00 7.44
C LEU A 206 -6.66 0.11 6.47
N SER A 207 -6.07 -1.02 6.05
CA SER A 207 -5.05 -1.00 5.01
C SER A 207 -5.57 -0.37 3.70
N ILE A 208 -6.79 -0.74 3.29
CA ILE A 208 -7.45 -0.18 2.11
C ILE A 208 -7.62 1.34 2.22
N PHE A 209 -8.20 1.78 3.35
CA PHE A 209 -8.40 3.19 3.65
C PHE A 209 -7.07 3.96 3.63
N THR A 210 -6.03 3.44 4.30
CA THR A 210 -4.72 4.08 4.35
C THR A 210 -4.05 4.15 2.98
N TYR A 211 -4.05 3.08 2.18
CA TYR A 211 -3.36 3.14 0.88
C TYR A 211 -4.05 4.08 -0.10
N ARG A 212 -5.38 4.20 -0.05
CA ARG A 212 -6.12 5.15 -0.89
C ARG A 212 -5.74 6.57 -0.53
N LYS A 213 -5.68 6.91 0.77
CA LYS A 213 -5.15 8.20 1.22
C LYS A 213 -3.73 8.46 0.76
N ILE A 214 -2.85 7.46 0.85
CA ILE A 214 -1.49 7.55 0.29
C ILE A 214 -1.54 7.84 -1.21
N GLY A 215 -2.40 7.14 -1.96
CA GLY A 215 -2.62 7.35 -3.39
C GLY A 215 -3.06 8.78 -3.70
N CYS A 216 -4.01 9.33 -2.93
CA CYS A 216 -4.46 10.70 -3.09
C CYS A 216 -3.38 11.74 -2.75
N ILE A 217 -2.50 11.47 -1.77
CA ILE A 217 -1.33 12.33 -1.46
C ILE A 217 -0.30 12.33 -2.58
N MET A 218 -0.15 11.19 -3.27
CA MET A 218 0.82 11.05 -4.35
C MET A 218 0.36 11.67 -5.67
N TYR A 219 -0.95 11.75 -5.88
CA TYR A 219 -1.52 12.31 -7.09
C TYR A 219 -1.67 13.83 -6.98
N LEU A 220 -1.46 14.55 -8.08
CA LEU A 220 -1.48 16.02 -8.10
C LEU A 220 -2.85 16.58 -7.73
N ASN A 221 -3.93 15.87 -8.03
CA ASN A 221 -5.31 16.24 -7.70
C ASN A 221 -5.95 15.28 -6.69
N TYR A 222 -5.90 15.66 -5.41
CA TYR A 222 -6.40 14.84 -4.31
C TYR A 222 -7.90 14.52 -4.45
N GLU A 223 -8.72 15.51 -4.84
CA GLU A 223 -10.19 15.36 -4.87
C GLU A 223 -10.63 14.38 -5.95
N GLU A 224 -10.10 14.52 -7.17
CA GLU A 224 -10.43 13.65 -8.31
C GLU A 224 -10.09 12.19 -8.03
N MET A 225 -8.91 11.92 -7.45
CA MET A 225 -8.51 10.56 -7.10
C MET A 225 -9.34 9.98 -5.97
N ASN A 226 -9.73 10.80 -4.99
CA ASN A 226 -10.58 10.35 -3.91
C ASN A 226 -11.97 9.96 -4.42
N GLU A 227 -12.55 10.74 -5.34
CA GLU A 227 -13.82 10.39 -6.00
C GLU A 227 -13.70 9.11 -6.83
N PHE A 228 -12.62 8.96 -7.58
CA PHE A 228 -12.33 7.74 -8.33
C PHE A 228 -12.29 6.50 -7.43
N PHE A 229 -11.53 6.56 -6.33
CA PHE A 229 -11.47 5.45 -5.38
C PHE A 229 -12.85 5.14 -4.78
N GLN A 230 -13.59 6.14 -4.31
CA GLN A 230 -14.94 5.91 -3.75
C GLN A 230 -15.90 5.20 -4.71
N ARG A 231 -15.77 5.45 -6.01
CA ARG A 231 -16.54 4.75 -7.05
C ARG A 231 -16.06 3.32 -7.25
N GLU A 232 -14.76 3.11 -7.25
CA GLU A 232 -14.14 1.78 -7.31
C GLU A 232 -14.66 0.90 -6.17
N ASP A 233 -14.79 1.42 -4.95
CA ASP A 233 -15.31 0.72 -3.76
C ASP A 233 -16.70 0.16 -4.02
N LEU A 234 -17.59 1.02 -4.49
CA LEU A 234 -18.99 0.69 -4.71
C LEU A 234 -19.14 -0.27 -5.89
N ARG A 235 -18.29 -0.14 -6.92
CA ARG A 235 -18.25 -1.08 -8.02
C ARG A 235 -17.79 -2.46 -7.54
N ASN A 236 -16.66 -2.54 -6.84
CA ASN A 236 -16.10 -3.79 -6.32
C ASN A 236 -17.10 -4.48 -5.39
N LEU A 237 -17.72 -3.71 -4.49
CA LEU A 237 -18.76 -4.21 -3.60
C LEU A 237 -20.01 -4.68 -4.36
N SER A 238 -20.46 -3.91 -5.36
CA SER A 238 -21.62 -4.31 -6.19
C SER A 238 -21.35 -5.59 -6.97
N MET A 239 -20.13 -5.81 -7.47
CA MET A 239 -19.73 -7.04 -8.14
C MET A 239 -19.70 -8.22 -7.17
N GLN A 240 -19.13 -8.03 -5.97
CA GLN A 240 -19.10 -9.07 -4.94
C GLN A 240 -20.51 -9.54 -4.54
N ILE A 241 -21.46 -8.61 -4.44
CA ILE A 241 -22.85 -8.88 -4.05
C ILE A 241 -23.69 -9.47 -5.19
N LYS A 242 -23.41 -9.07 -6.44
CA LYS A 242 -24.07 -9.64 -7.63
C LYS A 242 -23.73 -11.12 -7.83
N ASN A 243 -22.52 -11.54 -7.46
CA ASN A 243 -22.10 -12.94 -7.54
C ASN A 243 -22.99 -13.83 -6.64
N PHE A 244 -23.78 -14.69 -7.27
CA PHE A 244 -24.90 -15.44 -6.66
C PHE A 244 -24.49 -16.37 -5.51
N GLU A 245 -23.26 -16.88 -5.48
CA GLU A 245 -22.74 -17.75 -4.41
C GLU A 245 -22.60 -17.03 -3.06
N ASN A 246 -22.63 -15.70 -3.05
CA ASN A 246 -22.23 -14.91 -1.90
C ASN A 246 -23.40 -14.30 -1.10
N ARG A 247 -24.63 -14.34 -1.62
CA ARG A 247 -25.79 -13.61 -1.06
C ARG A 247 -26.21 -14.05 0.34
N GLY A 248 -25.79 -15.23 0.78
CA GLY A 248 -26.03 -15.75 2.14
C GLY A 248 -24.98 -15.33 3.17
N LEU A 249 -23.73 -15.13 2.75
CA LEU A 249 -22.55 -15.00 3.63
C LEU A 249 -21.97 -13.56 3.67
N LEU A 250 -22.20 -12.73 2.64
CA LEU A 250 -21.76 -11.32 2.55
C LEU A 250 -22.63 -10.33 3.35
N LYS A 251 -23.12 -10.69 4.54
CA LYS A 251 -24.08 -9.83 5.26
C LYS A 251 -23.43 -8.92 6.29
N CYS A 252 -22.20 -9.21 6.70
CA CYS A 252 -21.61 -8.59 7.87
C CYS A 252 -20.11 -8.39 7.70
N LEU A 253 -19.62 -7.31 8.31
CA LEU A 253 -18.21 -7.00 8.41
C LEU A 253 -17.51 -7.91 9.45
N ILE A 254 -18.28 -8.41 10.40
CA ILE A 254 -17.88 -9.40 11.40
C ILE A 254 -18.67 -10.69 11.14
N PRO A 255 -18.17 -11.59 10.28
CA PRO A 255 -18.83 -12.86 10.02
C PRO A 255 -18.64 -13.84 11.19
N ASN A 256 -19.63 -14.69 11.41
CA ASN A 256 -19.46 -15.87 12.25
C ASN A 256 -18.74 -16.95 11.42
N LEU A 257 -17.55 -17.37 11.85
CA LEU A 257 -16.70 -18.30 11.11
C LEU A 257 -16.73 -19.74 11.67
N THR A 258 -17.62 -20.06 12.60
CA THR A 258 -17.73 -21.41 13.16
C THR A 258 -17.99 -22.44 12.07
N GLY A 259 -17.10 -23.43 11.93
CA GLY A 259 -17.23 -24.53 10.96
C GLY A 259 -16.78 -24.20 9.53
N MET A 260 -16.23 -23.00 9.27
CA MET A 260 -15.72 -22.59 7.96
C MET A 260 -14.19 -22.56 7.91
N SER A 261 -13.62 -22.86 6.74
CA SER A 261 -12.17 -22.67 6.55
C SER A 261 -11.83 -21.19 6.38
N PRO A 262 -10.73 -20.69 6.99
CA PRO A 262 -10.32 -19.29 6.87
C PRO A 262 -10.16 -18.83 5.42
N HIS A 263 -9.61 -19.67 4.54
CA HIS A 263 -9.43 -19.34 3.11
C HIS A 263 -10.75 -19.08 2.37
N LYS A 264 -11.85 -19.72 2.76
CA LYS A 264 -13.17 -19.41 2.21
C LYS A 264 -13.71 -18.13 2.84
N ALA A 265 -13.66 -18.04 4.17
CA ALA A 265 -14.13 -16.90 4.93
C ALA A 265 -13.55 -15.55 4.46
N THR A 266 -12.23 -15.48 4.27
CA THR A 266 -11.54 -14.23 3.89
C THR A 266 -11.94 -13.71 2.52
N LYS A 267 -12.50 -14.54 1.63
CA LYS A 267 -13.00 -14.13 0.30
C LYS A 267 -14.38 -13.48 0.37
N TYR A 268 -15.11 -13.70 1.45
CA TYR A 268 -16.49 -13.25 1.63
C TYR A 268 -16.63 -12.13 2.67
N VAL A 269 -15.53 -11.50 3.09
CA VAL A 269 -15.60 -10.29 3.93
C VAL A 269 -15.62 -9.06 3.01
N PRO A 270 -16.63 -8.18 3.10
CA PRO A 270 -16.73 -7.00 2.25
C PRO A 270 -15.80 -5.88 2.77
N TYR A 271 -14.51 -5.99 2.49
CA TYR A 271 -13.51 -5.03 3.01
C TYR A 271 -13.76 -3.58 2.57
N GLU A 272 -14.34 -3.40 1.38
CA GLU A 272 -14.75 -2.09 0.86
C GLU A 272 -15.84 -1.45 1.72
N TRP A 273 -16.73 -2.25 2.33
CA TRP A 273 -17.74 -1.76 3.26
C TRP A 273 -17.10 -1.22 4.54
N GLY A 274 -16.08 -1.90 5.06
CA GLY A 274 -15.30 -1.39 6.20
C GLY A 274 -14.52 -0.11 5.86
N CYS A 275 -14.01 0.02 4.62
CA CYS A 275 -13.39 1.25 4.15
C CYS A 275 -14.41 2.40 4.11
N LYS A 276 -15.64 2.13 3.63
CA LYS A 276 -16.74 3.10 3.63
C LYS A 276 -17.15 3.54 5.04
N LEU A 277 -17.17 2.62 6.01
CA LEU A 277 -17.37 2.97 7.42
C LEU A 277 -16.31 3.98 7.90
N LEU A 278 -15.03 3.75 7.58
CA LEU A 278 -13.95 4.65 7.98
C LEU A 278 -14.10 6.05 7.34
N HIS A 279 -14.45 6.14 6.06
CA HIS A 279 -14.75 7.42 5.41
C HIS A 279 -15.97 8.13 6.02
N HIS A 280 -17.02 7.38 6.38
CA HIS A 280 -18.19 7.94 7.07
C HIS A 280 -17.79 8.53 8.43
N LEU A 281 -17.00 7.79 9.21
CA LEU A 281 -16.49 8.26 10.50
C LEU A 281 -15.59 9.47 10.35
N GLU A 282 -14.70 9.49 9.35
CA GLU A 282 -13.88 10.65 9.03
C GLU A 282 -14.75 11.89 8.78
N SER A 283 -15.79 11.77 7.97
CA SER A 283 -16.69 12.89 7.64
C SER A 283 -17.39 13.45 8.88
N ILE A 284 -17.98 12.61 9.72
CA ILE A 284 -18.73 13.06 10.90
C ILE A 284 -17.81 13.51 12.05
N LEU A 285 -16.55 13.04 12.09
CA LEU A 285 -15.58 13.35 13.15
C LEU A 285 -14.66 14.53 12.80
N GLY A 286 -14.99 15.34 11.80
CA GLY A 286 -14.29 16.60 11.52
C GLY A 286 -13.28 16.55 10.37
N GLY A 287 -13.39 15.54 9.50
CA GLY A 287 -12.62 15.44 8.27
C GLY A 287 -11.22 14.85 8.44
N SER A 288 -10.46 14.87 7.34
CA SER A 288 -9.15 14.20 7.20
C SER A 288 -8.17 14.57 8.29
N ALA A 289 -8.01 15.87 8.57
CA ALA A 289 -7.01 16.35 9.52
C ALA A 289 -7.21 15.83 10.95
N GLU A 290 -8.45 15.70 11.42
CA GLU A 290 -8.74 15.17 12.75
C GLU A 290 -8.69 13.64 12.79
N PHE A 291 -9.17 12.99 11.74
CA PHE A 291 -9.17 11.53 11.66
C PHE A 291 -7.75 10.95 11.48
N GLU A 292 -6.85 11.63 10.77
CA GLU A 292 -5.44 11.26 10.65
C GLU A 292 -4.71 11.32 12.00
N LYS A 293 -5.02 12.30 12.86
CA LYS A 293 -4.48 12.35 14.22
C LYS A 293 -4.95 11.15 15.04
N PHE A 294 -6.23 10.77 14.90
CA PHE A 294 -6.76 9.56 15.49
C PHE A 294 -6.05 8.30 14.98
N LEU A 295 -5.80 8.17 13.68
CA LEU A 295 -5.06 7.02 13.14
C LEU A 295 -3.67 6.86 13.76
N LYS A 296 -2.92 7.96 13.91
CA LYS A 296 -1.60 7.96 14.59
C LYS A 296 -1.73 7.49 16.04
N TYR A 297 -2.73 8.01 16.75
CA TYR A 297 -3.00 7.61 18.12
C TYR A 297 -3.36 6.13 18.22
N TYR A 298 -4.24 5.65 17.34
CA TYR A 298 -4.68 4.27 17.24
C TYR A 298 -3.50 3.30 17.03
N PHE A 299 -2.69 3.51 15.99
CA PHE A 299 -1.56 2.64 15.71
C PHE A 299 -0.49 2.67 16.80
N ARG A 300 -0.29 3.83 17.44
CA ARG A 300 0.63 3.94 18.58
C ARG A 300 0.11 3.20 19.82
N SER A 301 -1.19 3.29 20.11
CA SER A 301 -1.80 2.73 21.31
C SER A 301 -1.89 1.21 21.28
N PHE A 302 -2.09 0.63 20.10
CA PHE A 302 -2.18 -0.81 19.90
C PHE A 302 -0.94 -1.44 19.26
N ALA A 303 0.17 -0.71 19.18
CA ALA A 303 1.41 -1.23 18.62
C ALA A 303 1.80 -2.57 19.26
N TYR A 304 2.05 -3.57 18.41
CA TYR A 304 2.45 -4.93 18.79
C TYR A 304 1.37 -5.74 19.53
N ARG A 305 0.10 -5.35 19.40
CA ARG A 305 -1.04 -6.02 20.03
C ARG A 305 -2.04 -6.52 18.99
N SER A 306 -2.77 -7.55 19.38
CA SER A 306 -3.93 -8.04 18.63
C SER A 306 -5.21 -7.54 19.28
N ILE A 307 -6.14 -7.00 18.49
CA ILE A 307 -7.36 -6.34 18.97
C ILE A 307 -8.63 -6.90 18.30
N ASN A 308 -9.77 -6.77 18.97
CA ASN A 308 -11.08 -7.01 18.37
C ASN A 308 -11.77 -5.68 17.98
N THR A 309 -12.94 -5.77 17.35
CA THR A 309 -13.72 -4.59 16.95
C THR A 309 -14.14 -3.74 18.15
N ILE A 310 -14.43 -4.34 19.31
CA ILE A 310 -14.87 -3.64 20.51
C ILE A 310 -13.73 -2.79 21.08
N ASP A 311 -12.50 -3.32 21.12
CA ASP A 311 -11.30 -2.58 21.51
C ASP A 311 -11.08 -1.36 20.62
N TRP A 312 -11.30 -1.54 19.30
CA TRP A 312 -11.19 -0.46 18.32
C TRP A 312 -12.24 0.64 18.55
N ILE A 313 -13.50 0.26 18.76
CA ILE A 313 -14.59 1.21 19.06
C ILE A 313 -14.30 1.93 20.38
N ASN A 314 -13.91 1.22 21.43
CA ASN A 314 -13.57 1.81 22.72
C ASN A 314 -12.43 2.84 22.58
N CYS A 315 -11.42 2.56 21.77
CA CYS A 315 -10.35 3.50 21.46
C CYS A 315 -10.86 4.75 20.74
N LEU A 316 -11.77 4.59 19.78
CA LEU A 316 -12.41 5.70 19.08
C LEU A 316 -13.17 6.62 20.06
N TYR A 317 -13.95 6.04 20.97
CA TYR A 317 -14.69 6.78 22.00
C TYR A 317 -13.76 7.47 23.01
N GLN A 318 -12.66 6.81 23.40
CA GLN A 318 -11.65 7.39 24.29
C GLN A 318 -10.91 8.57 23.66
N TYR A 319 -10.63 8.51 22.36
CA TYR A 319 -9.94 9.58 21.65
C TYR A 319 -10.86 10.78 21.36
N PHE A 320 -12.15 10.54 21.11
CA PHE A 320 -13.14 11.58 20.83
C PHE A 320 -14.20 11.74 21.95
N PRO A 321 -13.81 12.06 23.20
CA PRO A 321 -14.78 12.19 24.30
C PRO A 321 -15.78 13.32 24.03
N HIS A 322 -15.34 14.40 23.37
CA HIS A 322 -16.18 15.54 23.02
C HIS A 322 -17.16 15.27 21.88
N LYS A 323 -16.96 14.20 21.08
CA LYS A 323 -17.86 13.82 19.98
C LYS A 323 -18.65 12.55 20.29
N LYS A 324 -18.74 12.16 21.58
CA LYS A 324 -19.49 10.99 22.03
C LYS A 324 -20.93 11.00 21.50
N ARG A 325 -21.63 12.13 21.56
CA ARG A 325 -23.01 12.26 21.02
C ARG A 325 -23.11 11.93 19.53
N ILE A 326 -22.10 12.28 18.74
CA ILE A 326 -22.06 11.99 17.30
C ILE A 326 -21.79 10.49 17.09
N LEU A 327 -20.86 9.91 17.86
CA LEU A 327 -20.55 8.48 17.82
C LEU A 327 -21.75 7.61 18.25
N ASP A 328 -22.53 8.06 19.22
CA ASP A 328 -23.74 7.35 19.69
C ASP A 328 -24.86 7.34 18.64
N CYS A 329 -24.86 8.29 17.68
CA CYS A 329 -25.77 8.27 16.54
C CYS A 329 -25.35 7.30 15.43
N VAL A 330 -24.14 6.73 15.50
CA VAL A 330 -23.68 5.76 14.50
C VAL A 330 -24.38 4.44 14.76
N GLU A 331 -25.11 3.93 13.76
CA GLU A 331 -25.81 2.65 13.82
C GLU A 331 -24.83 1.47 13.68
N TRP A 332 -23.98 1.24 14.70
CA TRP A 332 -22.91 0.25 14.71
C TRP A 332 -23.40 -1.16 14.31
N TYR A 333 -24.60 -1.54 14.75
CA TYR A 333 -25.17 -2.84 14.42
C TYR A 333 -25.37 -3.02 12.90
N LEU A 334 -25.86 -2.00 12.19
CA LEU A 334 -26.04 -2.07 10.74
C LEU A 334 -24.69 -2.15 10.03
N TRP A 335 -23.75 -1.29 10.42
CA TRP A 335 -22.42 -1.29 9.81
C TRP A 335 -21.67 -2.62 9.97
N LEU A 336 -21.77 -3.24 11.15
CA LEU A 336 -20.99 -4.42 11.50
C LEU A 336 -21.69 -5.74 11.11
N PHE A 337 -23.02 -5.81 11.24
CA PHE A 337 -23.77 -7.07 11.16
C PHE A 337 -24.83 -7.12 10.06
N ASN A 338 -25.23 -5.99 9.46
CA ASN A 338 -26.33 -6.00 8.50
C ASN A 338 -26.14 -5.02 7.33
N ILE A 339 -25.49 -5.51 6.27
CA ILE A 339 -25.31 -4.77 5.02
C ILE A 339 -26.61 -4.84 4.22
N THR A 340 -27.52 -3.89 4.45
CA THR A 340 -28.87 -3.86 3.84
C THR A 340 -29.01 -2.91 2.65
N SER A 341 -28.04 -2.02 2.41
CA SER A 341 -28.31 -0.87 1.54
C SER A 341 -28.17 -1.20 0.05
N PRO A 342 -29.11 -0.75 -0.81
CA PRO A 342 -28.83 -0.61 -2.23
C PRO A 342 -27.72 0.44 -2.41
N PHE A 343 -26.69 0.09 -3.16
CA PHE A 343 -25.56 0.97 -3.40
C PHE A 343 -25.93 1.97 -4.49
N ILE A 344 -26.17 3.23 -4.10
CA ILE A 344 -26.19 4.33 -5.07
C ILE A 344 -24.73 4.59 -5.44
N VAL A 345 -24.35 4.24 -6.67
CA VAL A 345 -23.06 4.64 -7.22
C VAL A 345 -23.13 6.16 -7.43
N PRO A 346 -22.17 6.96 -6.91
CA PRO A 346 -22.15 8.41 -7.09
C PRO A 346 -22.00 8.79 -8.57
N ARG A 347 -21.98 10.08 -8.91
CA ARG A 347 -21.74 10.54 -10.30
C ARG A 347 -20.32 10.19 -10.75
N GLU A 348 -20.09 10.13 -12.06
CA GLU A 348 -18.75 9.89 -12.65
C GLU A 348 -17.80 11.01 -12.18
N SER A 349 -16.57 10.65 -11.78
CA SER A 349 -15.54 11.62 -11.39
C SER A 349 -15.06 12.40 -12.61
N ILE A 350 -14.49 13.59 -12.42
CA ILE A 350 -13.95 14.40 -13.53
C ILE A 350 -12.89 13.59 -14.31
N LEU A 351 -12.04 12.85 -13.60
CA LEU A 351 -11.03 11.96 -14.19
C LEU A 351 -11.67 10.89 -15.10
N GLU A 352 -12.71 10.22 -14.62
CA GLU A 352 -13.46 9.25 -15.43
C GLU A 352 -14.16 9.91 -16.60
N ILE A 353 -14.81 11.06 -16.41
CA ILE A 353 -15.50 11.79 -17.48
C ILE A 353 -14.51 12.15 -18.59
N HIS A 354 -13.30 12.60 -18.24
CA HIS A 354 -12.25 12.88 -19.22
C HIS A 354 -11.85 11.64 -20.00
N CYS A 355 -11.56 10.53 -19.31
CA CYS A 355 -11.22 9.27 -19.97
C CYS A 355 -12.38 8.71 -20.80
N PHE A 356 -13.63 8.85 -20.35
CA PHE A 356 -14.82 8.36 -21.01
C PHE A 356 -15.16 9.19 -22.25
N ARG A 357 -14.99 10.52 -22.20
CA ARG A 357 -15.09 11.37 -23.38
C ARG A 357 -14.07 10.98 -24.44
N LEU A 358 -12.82 10.79 -24.04
CA LEU A 358 -11.78 10.34 -24.97
C LEU A 358 -12.05 8.93 -25.52
N ALA A 359 -12.67 8.05 -24.74
CA ALA A 359 -13.11 6.72 -25.20
C ALA A 359 -14.32 6.77 -26.13
N LEU A 360 -15.18 7.79 -26.00
CA LEU A 360 -16.29 8.05 -26.93
C LEU A 360 -15.80 8.70 -28.22
N ASP A 361 -14.88 9.67 -28.13
CA ASP A 361 -14.27 10.32 -29.28
C ASP A 361 -13.43 9.33 -30.10
N TRP A 362 -12.90 8.30 -29.44
CA TRP A 362 -12.30 7.13 -30.08
C TRP A 362 -13.38 6.18 -30.61
N GLU A 363 -14.06 6.58 -31.69
CA GLU A 363 -14.96 5.70 -32.44
C GLU A 363 -14.25 5.19 -33.73
N PRO A 364 -14.17 3.86 -33.93
CA PRO A 364 -13.50 3.28 -35.10
C PRO A 364 -14.23 3.55 -36.43
N GLU A 365 -15.50 3.97 -36.38
CA GLU A 365 -16.32 4.27 -37.56
C GLU A 365 -16.08 5.66 -38.16
N ASN A 366 -15.31 6.56 -37.51
CA ASN A 366 -15.02 7.88 -38.07
C ASN A 366 -13.84 7.85 -39.05
N SER A 367 -14.15 8.16 -40.31
CA SER A 367 -13.44 7.88 -41.56
C SER A 367 -12.09 8.59 -41.82
N ASP A 368 -11.33 8.99 -40.80
CA ASP A 368 -9.97 9.54 -40.94
C ASP A 368 -8.99 8.89 -39.94
N ILE A 369 -8.83 7.57 -40.08
CA ILE A 369 -8.09 6.69 -39.18
C ILE A 369 -6.65 7.17 -38.92
N ILE A 370 -5.96 7.79 -39.88
CA ILE A 370 -4.51 8.07 -39.76
C ILE A 370 -4.22 9.36 -38.98
N VAL A 371 -5.03 10.41 -39.13
CA VAL A 371 -4.82 11.71 -38.46
C VAL A 371 -5.33 11.65 -37.03
N ASN A 372 -6.49 11.03 -36.81
CA ASN A 372 -7.04 10.80 -35.48
C ASN A 372 -6.09 9.93 -34.64
N ASN A 373 -5.53 8.84 -35.21
CA ASN A 373 -4.64 7.96 -34.47
C ASN A 373 -3.36 8.66 -33.97
N ARG A 374 -2.82 9.66 -34.68
CA ARG A 374 -1.63 10.41 -34.20
C ARG A 374 -1.96 11.36 -33.06
N ASN A 375 -3.09 12.04 -33.12
CA ASN A 375 -3.56 12.91 -32.03
C ASN A 375 -3.91 12.08 -30.79
N PHE A 376 -4.61 10.96 -30.96
CA PHE A 376 -4.89 10.02 -29.86
C PHE A 376 -3.61 9.40 -29.29
N GLN A 377 -2.60 9.09 -30.11
CA GLN A 377 -1.33 8.57 -29.62
C GLN A 377 -0.54 9.59 -28.79
N LEU A 378 -0.60 10.89 -29.15
CA LEU A 378 -0.02 11.96 -28.33
C LEU A 378 -0.74 12.09 -26.98
N ILE A 379 -2.07 12.12 -26.98
CA ILE A 379 -2.90 12.20 -25.77
C ILE A 379 -2.72 10.95 -24.88
N ALA A 380 -2.69 9.75 -25.47
CA ALA A 380 -2.49 8.49 -24.77
C ALA A 380 -1.08 8.32 -24.17
N ASN A 381 -0.08 8.99 -24.76
CA ASN A 381 1.27 9.02 -24.21
C ASN A 381 1.38 9.92 -22.96
N GLU A 382 0.49 10.91 -22.82
CA GLU A 382 0.41 11.75 -21.62
C GLU A 382 -0.34 11.06 -20.47
N PHE A 383 -1.17 10.06 -20.76
CA PHE A 383 -1.91 9.33 -19.73
C PHE A 383 -0.98 8.63 -18.74
N CYS A 384 -1.28 8.80 -17.46
CA CYS A 384 -0.79 7.92 -16.42
C CYS A 384 -1.47 6.55 -16.51
N ASP A 385 -0.86 5.54 -15.89
CA ASP A 385 -1.39 4.18 -15.90
C ASP A 385 -2.82 4.06 -15.32
N VAL A 386 -3.22 4.93 -14.39
CA VAL A 386 -4.60 4.96 -13.84
C VAL A 386 -5.60 5.37 -14.93
N GLU A 387 -5.31 6.43 -15.68
CA GLU A 387 -6.15 6.90 -16.79
C GLU A 387 -6.25 5.85 -17.90
N ARG A 388 -5.15 5.16 -18.21
CA ARG A 388 -5.15 4.03 -19.16
C ARG A 388 -6.06 2.89 -18.70
N ILE A 389 -6.09 2.58 -17.41
CA ILE A 389 -6.95 1.55 -16.84
C ILE A 389 -8.41 1.98 -16.88
N ILE A 390 -8.71 3.23 -16.52
CA ILE A 390 -10.07 3.78 -16.60
C ILE A 390 -10.59 3.71 -18.04
N PHE A 391 -9.77 4.12 -19.00
CA PHE A 391 -10.06 4.05 -20.43
C PHE A 391 -10.36 2.62 -20.89
N LEU A 392 -9.52 1.64 -20.51
CA LEU A 392 -9.78 0.22 -20.82
C LEU A 392 -11.05 -0.33 -20.15
N ILE A 393 -11.29 0.06 -18.90
CA ILE A 393 -12.47 -0.33 -18.15
C ILE A 393 -13.74 0.20 -18.83
N TYR A 394 -13.73 1.40 -19.40
CA TYR A 394 -14.84 1.93 -20.16
C TYR A 394 -15.22 0.98 -21.31
N HIS A 395 -14.26 0.63 -22.14
CA HIS A 395 -14.49 -0.25 -23.28
C HIS A 395 -14.86 -1.68 -22.87
N THR A 396 -14.38 -2.16 -21.73
CA THR A 396 -14.73 -3.51 -21.24
C THR A 396 -16.20 -3.63 -20.81
N PHE A 397 -16.84 -2.52 -20.42
CA PHE A 397 -18.20 -2.54 -19.84
C PHE A 397 -19.26 -1.83 -20.68
N LYS A 398 -18.90 -0.86 -21.53
CA LYS A 398 -19.86 -0.05 -22.30
C LYS A 398 -19.85 -0.33 -23.81
N THR A 399 -18.80 -0.91 -24.38
CA THR A 399 -18.69 -1.11 -25.85
C THR A 399 -18.32 -2.55 -26.20
N ASN A 400 -19.05 -3.19 -27.10
CA ASN A 400 -18.62 -4.45 -27.71
C ASN A 400 -17.66 -4.12 -28.85
N LEU A 401 -16.37 -4.02 -28.54
CA LEU A 401 -15.34 -3.79 -29.57
C LEU A 401 -15.19 -5.02 -30.47
N THR A 402 -15.02 -4.81 -31.77
CA THR A 402 -14.68 -5.87 -32.72
C THR A 402 -13.19 -6.23 -32.64
N LYS A 403 -12.83 -7.39 -33.18
CA LYS A 403 -11.43 -7.88 -33.19
C LYS A 403 -10.47 -6.95 -33.94
N GLU A 404 -10.96 -6.25 -34.96
CA GLU A 404 -10.18 -5.31 -35.77
C GLU A 404 -9.94 -3.99 -35.03
N GLU A 405 -10.92 -3.55 -34.24
CA GLU A 405 -10.83 -2.35 -33.39
C GLU A 405 -9.84 -2.54 -32.25
N LEU A 406 -9.82 -3.70 -31.57
CA LEU A 406 -8.78 -3.97 -30.57
C LEU A 406 -7.37 -4.00 -31.18
N ARG A 407 -7.24 -4.51 -32.41
CA ARG A 407 -5.95 -4.52 -33.13
C ARG A 407 -5.48 -3.12 -33.49
N SER A 408 -6.39 -2.18 -33.74
CA SER A 408 -6.04 -0.78 -33.99
C SER A 408 -5.71 -0.02 -32.70
N MET A 409 -6.34 -0.34 -31.56
CA MET A 409 -6.01 0.25 -30.25
C MET A 409 -4.60 -0.09 -29.75
N THR A 410 -4.20 -1.35 -29.92
CA THR A 410 -2.96 -1.92 -29.34
C THR A 410 -1.71 -1.06 -29.63
N PRO A 411 -1.44 -0.61 -30.89
CA PRO A 411 -0.30 0.24 -31.19
C PRO A 411 -0.45 1.70 -30.76
N ILE A 412 -1.68 2.23 -30.66
CA ILE A 412 -1.96 3.66 -30.36
C ILE A 412 -1.77 3.96 -28.88
N PHE A 413 -2.41 3.17 -28.02
CA PHE A 413 -2.30 3.33 -26.56
C PHE A 413 -1.01 2.75 -26.00
N ALA A 414 -0.20 2.14 -26.88
CA ALA A 414 1.03 1.45 -26.57
C ALA A 414 0.87 0.71 -25.23
N PHE A 415 -0.21 -0.08 -25.09
CA PHE A 415 -0.57 -0.76 -23.85
C PHE A 415 0.67 -1.48 -23.39
N ASN A 416 1.39 -0.83 -22.48
CA ASN A 416 2.78 -1.14 -22.33
C ASN A 416 2.72 -2.52 -21.70
N ILE A 417 3.14 -3.54 -22.45
CA ILE A 417 2.92 -4.95 -22.12
C ILE A 417 3.32 -5.22 -20.66
N ARG A 418 4.23 -4.40 -20.11
CA ARG A 418 4.66 -4.24 -18.73
C ARG A 418 3.56 -4.26 -17.65
N ASN A 419 2.45 -3.53 -17.79
CA ASN A 419 1.44 -3.42 -16.74
C ASN A 419 0.41 -4.56 -16.85
N VAL A 420 0.27 -5.35 -15.77
CA VAL A 420 -0.56 -6.57 -15.77
C VAL A 420 -2.05 -6.29 -15.70
N GLU A 421 -2.54 -5.25 -15.01
CA GLU A 421 -3.98 -4.97 -15.05
C GLU A 421 -4.42 -4.44 -16.41
N ILE A 422 -3.58 -3.60 -17.04
CA ILE A 422 -3.76 -3.21 -18.43
C ILE A 422 -3.81 -4.47 -19.31
N ARG A 423 -2.86 -5.39 -19.16
CA ARG A 423 -2.84 -6.67 -19.90
C ARG A 423 -4.02 -7.59 -19.56
N LEU A 424 -4.49 -7.61 -18.32
CA LEU A 424 -5.62 -8.44 -17.89
C LEU A 424 -6.93 -7.87 -18.41
N ASN A 425 -7.10 -6.55 -18.42
CA ASN A 425 -8.28 -5.88 -18.97
C ASN A 425 -8.28 -6.00 -20.50
N ASP A 426 -7.14 -5.81 -21.17
CA ASP A 426 -6.96 -6.09 -22.60
C ASP A 426 -7.24 -7.57 -22.94
N ARG A 427 -6.72 -8.53 -22.15
CA ARG A 427 -7.05 -9.96 -22.30
C ARG A 427 -8.51 -10.28 -22.01
N ARG A 428 -9.15 -9.57 -21.07
CA ARG A 428 -10.60 -9.71 -20.81
C ARG A 428 -11.37 -9.28 -22.05
N GLN A 429 -11.03 -8.14 -22.66
CA GLN A 429 -11.63 -7.68 -23.92
C GLN A 429 -11.44 -8.73 -25.04
N HIS A 430 -10.22 -9.24 -25.23
CA HIS A 430 -9.97 -10.31 -26.20
C HIS A 430 -10.76 -11.61 -25.91
N ARG A 431 -10.95 -11.99 -24.64
CA ARG A 431 -11.76 -13.18 -24.27
C ARG A 431 -13.25 -12.96 -24.50
N PHE A 432 -13.77 -11.75 -24.25
CA PHE A 432 -15.16 -11.42 -24.53
C PHE A 432 -15.48 -11.50 -26.02
N ILE A 433 -14.53 -11.13 -26.90
CA ILE A 433 -14.67 -11.25 -28.36
C ILE A 433 -14.62 -12.71 -28.83
N VAL A 434 -13.69 -13.52 -28.31
CA VAL A 434 -13.64 -14.96 -28.67
C VAL A 434 -14.94 -15.69 -28.30
N MET A 435 -15.61 -15.29 -27.21
CA MET A 435 -16.91 -15.86 -26.86
C MET A 435 -18.08 -15.37 -27.73
N HIS A 436 -17.94 -14.25 -28.44
CA HIS A 436 -18.97 -13.71 -29.32
C HIS A 436 -18.76 -14.05 -30.81
N ASP A 437 -17.53 -14.38 -31.22
CA ASP A 437 -17.21 -14.82 -32.58
C ASP A 437 -17.46 -16.33 -32.81
N ASP A 438 -17.42 -17.15 -31.76
CA ASP A 438 -17.58 -18.61 -31.88
C ASP A 438 -19.05 -19.03 -31.75
N ASN A 439 -19.75 -18.99 -32.88
CA ASN A 439 -20.86 -19.89 -33.19
C ASN A 439 -20.36 -21.36 -33.36
N PHE A 440 -19.56 -21.85 -32.41
CA PHE A 440 -19.07 -23.22 -32.39
C PHE A 440 -19.20 -23.82 -30.99
N CYS A 441 -20.25 -24.64 -30.87
CA CYS A 441 -20.39 -25.75 -29.92
C CYS A 441 -19.05 -26.26 -29.39
N TRP A 442 -18.75 -26.06 -28.11
CA TRP A 442 -18.02 -27.07 -27.35
C TRP A 442 -18.69 -27.36 -26.02
N ARG A 443 -19.20 -28.60 -25.98
CA ARG A 443 -19.69 -29.33 -24.82
C ARG A 443 -18.73 -29.20 -23.64
N ILE A 444 -19.31 -28.83 -22.50
CA ILE A 444 -18.77 -29.16 -21.18
C ILE A 444 -18.50 -30.67 -21.14
N LYS A 445 -17.25 -31.04 -20.95
CA LYS A 445 -16.89 -32.35 -20.39
C LYS A 445 -16.03 -32.13 -19.15
N LYS A 446 -16.75 -32.24 -18.02
CA LYS A 446 -16.40 -32.61 -16.64
C LYS A 446 -15.13 -32.04 -16.02
#